data_AF-A0A139SKI4-F1
#
_entry.id   AF-A0A139SKI4-F1
#
_cell.length_a   1.000
_cell.length_b   1.000
_cell.length_c   1.000
_cell.angle_alpha   90.00
_cell.angle_beta   90.00
_cell.angle_gamma   90.00
#
_symmetry.space_group_name_H-M   'P 1'
#
loop_
_entity.id
_entity.type
_entity.pdbx_description
1 polymer ?
#
loop_
_entity_poly.entity_id
_entity_poly.type
_entity_poly.pdbx_seq_one_letter_code
_entity_poly.pdbx_strand_id
1 'polypeptide(L)' 'MLNAQIAHTALSLPEEDRRELAQQLIESLGDDFGMLSDEEIVEEAARRYEELRSGAVQGLTLEEHAFATR' A
#
# COMPACT_ATOMS: atom_id res chain seq x y z
N MET A 1 9.16 -0.63 15.75
CA MET A 1 8.65 -1.45 16.87
C MET A 1 7.26 -1.02 17.34
N LEU A 2 6.96 0.28 17.48
CA LEU A 2 5.64 0.78 17.90
C LEU A 2 4.47 0.30 17.01
N ASN A 3 4.64 0.32 15.67
CA ASN A 3 3.57 -0.07 14.74
C ASN A 3 3.19 -1.56 14.83
N ALA A 4 4.14 -2.44 15.12
CA ALA A 4 3.88 -3.87 15.29
C ALA A 4 3.09 -4.15 16.58
N GLN A 5 3.37 -3.40 17.65
CA GLN A 5 2.65 -3.49 18.91
C GLN A 5 1.19 -3.02 18.75
N ILE A 6 0.97 -1.90 18.06
CA ILE A 6 -0.36 -1.36 17.76
C ILE A 6 -1.18 -2.37 16.93
N ALA A 7 -0.58 -2.93 15.88
CA ALA A 7 -1.23 -3.94 15.05
C ALA A 7 -1.60 -5.19 15.86
N HIS A 8 -0.71 -5.67 16.72
CA HIS A 8 -0.98 -6.82 17.58
C HIS A 8 -2.12 -6.56 18.57
N THR A 9 -2.17 -5.38 19.16
CA THR A 9 -3.25 -4.97 20.06
C THR A 9 -4.58 -4.86 19.31
N ALA A 10 -4.59 -4.26 18.12
CA ALA A 10 -5.80 -4.17 17.29
C ALA A 10 -6.33 -5.55 16.89
N LEU A 11 -5.45 -6.50 16.55
CA LEU A 11 -5.85 -7.87 16.22
C LEU A 11 -6.35 -8.67 17.44
N SER A 12 -6.00 -8.25 18.65
CA SER A 12 -6.42 -8.88 19.89
C SER A 12 -7.82 -8.43 20.37
N LEU A 13 -8.41 -7.42 19.72
CA LEU A 13 -9.77 -6.96 20.02
C LEU A 13 -10.82 -8.00 19.59
N PRO A 14 -12.01 -8.02 20.22
CA PRO A 14 -13.19 -8.73 19.73
C PRO A 14 -13.52 -8.38 18.27
N GLU A 15 -14.20 -9.28 17.54
CA GLU A 15 -14.46 -9.08 16.10
C GLU A 15 -15.26 -7.80 15.81
N GLU A 16 -16.25 -7.49 16.62
CA GLU A 16 -17.09 -6.29 16.47
C GLU A 16 -16.25 -5.02 16.62
N ASP A 17 -15.47 -4.92 17.69
CA ASP A 17 -14.54 -3.81 17.96
C ASP A 17 -13.47 -3.66 16.85
N ARG A 18 -12.99 -4.77 16.27
CA ARG A 18 -12.06 -4.72 15.14
C ARG A 18 -12.71 -4.13 13.90
N ARG A 19 -13.97 -4.46 13.63
CA ARG A 19 -14.70 -3.91 12.49
C ARG A 19 -14.94 -2.42 12.67
N GLU A 20 -15.35 -1.99 13.86
CA GLU A 20 -15.54 -0.58 14.18
C GLU A 20 -14.23 0.20 14.07
N LEU A 21 -13.13 -0.33 14.63
CA LEU A 21 -11.81 0.27 14.51
C LEU A 21 -11.35 0.36 13.04
N ALA A 22 -11.58 -0.68 12.24
CA ALA A 22 -11.24 -0.65 10.81
C ALA A 22 -12.03 0.43 10.06
N GLN A 23 -13.32 0.58 10.35
CA GLN A 23 -14.16 1.62 9.75
C GLN A 23 -13.66 3.02 10.11
N GLN A 24 -13.40 3.28 11.40
CA GLN A 24 -12.89 4.56 11.88
C GLN A 24 -11.51 4.88 11.30
N LEU A 25 -10.65 3.87 11.18
CA LEU A 25 -9.35 4.02 10.53
C LEU A 25 -9.53 4.42 9.08
N ILE A 26 -10.38 3.75 8.30
CA ILE A 26 -10.65 4.10 6.89
C ILE A 26 -11.19 5.54 6.78
N GLU A 27 -12.15 5.92 7.62
CA GLU A 27 -12.73 7.27 7.61
C GLU A 27 -11.71 8.35 8.01
N SER A 28 -10.77 8.03 8.91
CA SER A 28 -9.73 8.96 9.35
C SER A 28 -8.70 9.30 8.27
N LEU A 29 -8.66 8.52 7.19
CA LEU A 29 -7.69 8.69 6.12
C LEU A 29 -7.99 9.91 5.24
N GLY A 30 -9.24 10.42 5.25
CA GLY A 30 -9.67 11.58 4.47
C GLY A 30 -9.82 11.29 2.97
N ASP A 31 -10.41 12.24 2.23
CA ASP A 31 -10.69 12.11 0.80
C ASP A 31 -9.42 12.01 -0.08
N ASP A 32 -8.27 12.42 0.45
CA ASP A 32 -6.97 12.40 -0.24
C ASP A 32 -6.24 11.05 -0.12
N PHE A 33 -6.78 10.10 0.64
CA PHE A 33 -6.11 8.81 0.82
C PHE A 33 -6.27 7.91 -0.40
N GLY A 34 -5.16 7.70 -1.12
CA GLY A 34 -5.09 6.78 -2.25
C GLY A 34 -5.39 7.41 -3.61
N MET A 35 -5.70 8.71 -3.66
CA MET A 35 -5.74 9.47 -4.91
C MET A 35 -4.44 10.25 -5.02
N LEU A 36 -3.41 9.63 -5.59
CA LEU A 36 -2.32 10.43 -6.17
C LEU A 36 -2.97 11.38 -7.17
N SER A 37 -2.61 12.66 -7.13
CA SER A 37 -2.97 13.57 -8.21
C SER A 37 -2.43 13.06 -9.54
N ASP A 38 -3.05 13.47 -10.65
CA ASP A 38 -2.56 13.10 -11.99
C ASP A 38 -1.06 13.46 -12.17
N GLU A 39 -0.62 14.56 -11.56
CA GLU A 39 0.78 14.99 -11.56
C GLU A 39 1.68 14.00 -10.80
N GLU A 40 1.29 13.60 -9.58
CA GLU A 40 2.04 12.61 -8.78
C GLU A 40 2.07 11.22 -9.46
N ILE A 41 1.00 10.82 -10.15
CA ILE A 41 0.97 9.58 -10.94
C ILE A 41 1.99 9.65 -12.08
N VAL A 42 2.04 10.77 -12.79
CA VAL A 42 2.96 10.97 -13.91
C VAL A 42 4.41 11.00 -13.43
N GLU A 43 4.70 11.69 -12.33
CA GLU A 43 6.03 11.72 -11.71
C GLU A 43 6.48 10.33 -11.27
N GLU A 44 5.61 9.59 -10.59
CA GLU A 44 5.88 8.21 -10.17
C GLU A 44 6.14 7.29 -11.36
N ALA A 45 5.33 7.40 -12.42
CA ALA A 45 5.50 6.61 -13.64
C ALA A 45 6.83 6.93 -14.34
N ALA A 46 7.21 8.21 -14.42
CA ALA A 46 8.48 8.64 -14.99
C ALA A 46 9.66 8.09 -14.18
N ARG A 47 9.59 8.14 -12.84
CA ARG A 47 10.62 7.57 -11.96
C ARG A 47 10.78 6.07 -12.16
N ARG A 48 9.68 5.31 -12.14
CA ARG A 48 9.70 3.84 -12.34
C ARG A 48 10.24 3.45 -13.71
N TYR A 49 9.90 4.22 -14.74
CA TYR A 49 10.45 3.98 -16.08
C TYR A 49 11.97 4.16 -16.10
N GLU A 50 12.48 5.23 -15.48
CA GLU A 50 13.92 5.47 -15.41
C GLU A 50 14.64 4.39 -14.60
N GLU A 51 14.08 3.95 -13.47
CA GLU A 51 14.63 2.86 -12.65
C GLU A 51 14.75 1.55 -13.44
N LEU A 52 13.74 1.22 -14.27
CA LEU A 52 13.77 0.06 -15.16
C LEU A 52 14.80 0.25 -16.29
N ARG A 53 14.81 1.43 -16.91
CA ARG A 53 15.72 1.75 -18.03
C ARG A 53 17.18 1.77 -17.59
N SER A 54 17.48 2.28 -16.41
CA SER A 54 18.84 2.35 -15.85
C SER A 54 19.30 1.01 -15.27
N GLY A 55 18.40 0.04 -15.13
CA GLY A 55 18.66 -1.23 -14.46
C GLY A 55 18.81 -1.11 -12.94
N ALA A 56 18.40 0.01 -12.35
CA ALA A 56 18.34 0.16 -10.89
C ALA A 56 17.32 -0.80 -10.28
N VAL A 57 16.26 -1.11 -11.04
CA VAL A 57 15.26 -2.12 -10.71
C VAL A 57 15.15 -3.12 -11.87
N GLN A 58 15.08 -4.40 -11.53
CA GLN A 58 14.84 -5.46 -12.50
C GLN A 58 13.33 -5.67 -12.66
N GLY A 59 12.85 -5.64 -13.90
CA GLY A 59 11.47 -5.97 -14.21
C GLY A 59 11.17 -7.44 -13.92
N LEU A 60 9.93 -7.73 -13.53
CA LEU A 60 9.45 -9.09 -13.35
C LEU A 60 9.07 -9.70 -14.70
N THR A 61 9.31 -11.00 -14.83
CA THR A 61 8.69 -11.81 -15.88
C THR A 61 7.18 -11.96 -15.62
N LEU A 62 6.44 -12.32 -16.66
CA LEU A 62 4.99 -12.54 -16.55
C LEU A 62 4.65 -13.65 -15.54
N GLU A 63 5.49 -14.68 -15.45
CA GLU A 63 5.32 -15.80 -14.54
C GLU A 63 5.58 -15.40 -13.08
N GLU A 64 6.62 -14.60 -12.82
CA GLU A 64 6.90 -14.04 -11.50
C GLU A 64 5.78 -13.10 -11.03
N HIS A 65 5.28 -12.25 -11.94
CA HIS A 65 4.15 -11.37 -11.63
C HIS A 65 2.89 -12.18 -11.28
N ALA A 66 2.56 -13.21 -12.06
CA ALA A 66 1.40 -14.05 -11.82
C ALA A 66 1.46 -14.83 -10.50
N PHE A 67 2.66 -15.17 -10.03
CA PHE A 67 2.86 -15.82 -8.73
C PHE A 67 2.73 -14.83 -7.56
N ALA A 68 3.21 -13.59 -7.71
CA ALA A 68 3.20 -12.58 -6.65
C ALA A 68 1.81 -11.99 -6.35
N THR A 69 0.85 -12.12 -7.27
CA THR A 69 -0.51 -11.56 -7.14
C THR A 69 -1.59 -12.59 -6.76
N ARG A 70 -1.20 -13.78 -6.29
CA ARG A 70 -2.10 -14.81 -5.72
C ARG A 70 -2.09 -14.78 -4.20
#